data_AF-A0A923YNQ5-F1
#
_entry.id   AF-A0A923YNQ5-F1
#
_cell.length_a   1.000
_cell.length_b   1.000
_cell.length_c   1.000
_cell.angle_alpha   90.00
_cell.angle_beta   90.00
_cell.angle_gamma   90.00
#
_symmetry.space_group_name_H-M   'P 1'
#
loop_
_entity.id
_entity.type
_entity.pdbx_description
1 polymer ?
#
loop_
_entity_poly.entity_id
_entity_poly.type
_entity_poly.pdbx_seq_one_letter_code
_entity_poly.pdbx_strand_id
1 'polypeptide(L)'
;MKILIPITGFGRGGGYRVLSELANNWINQGHKVTVMCPDSSDEPYYPTNAIIKKIDSEGKVSTATDKRDTKKSRWLHIKSIFLGLNLTGHQFDIILANHSLTAWPVAFASCGNAKKIYYIQAYEPEYYAGAKNFRGYLFAIGSALTYHLPLKRIVNAPVYFNYLNLRASAFAPPGIDLENFKPALSNRSVSHPRSIIVGCIGRNEPEKGTIYVLRAFDKLYRQDQRFLLRLAAFGDLPEGWEHERCEIVVPKNDNELADGFRFDERIRYNYLLNIPLSKKGIVPKSFSAVLNDEVMINLTKNNVYNTFDQNRFFIGLAYNFDTHSNLQ
;
A
#
# COMPACT_ATOMS: atom_id res chain seq x y z
N MET A 1 12.28 14.08 -19.93
CA MET A 1 12.67 14.71 -18.64
C MET A 1 13.66 13.82 -17.90
N LYS A 2 14.45 14.40 -16.99
CA LYS A 2 15.31 13.72 -16.02
C LYS A 2 14.61 13.70 -14.66
N ILE A 3 14.31 12.52 -14.15
CA ILE A 3 13.56 12.32 -12.90
C ILE A 3 14.48 11.64 -11.88
N LEU A 4 14.52 12.17 -10.67
CA LEU A 4 15.26 11.61 -9.53
C LEU A 4 14.30 11.08 -8.47
N ILE A 5 14.51 9.85 -8.02
CA ILE A 5 13.76 9.23 -6.92
C ILE A 5 14.74 8.91 -5.79
N PRO A 6 14.87 9.78 -4.77
CA PRO A 6 15.66 9.46 -3.59
C PRO A 6 14.93 8.45 -2.70
N ILE A 7 15.62 7.40 -2.27
CA ILE A 7 15.11 6.39 -1.33
C ILE A 7 16.13 6.14 -0.21
N THR A 8 15.64 5.76 0.97
CA THR A 8 16.51 5.45 2.13
C THR A 8 17.14 4.06 2.09
N GLY A 9 16.74 3.24 1.11
CA GLY A 9 17.16 1.87 0.88
C GLY A 9 16.13 1.15 0.01
N PHE A 10 16.45 -0.05 -0.48
CA PHE A 10 15.49 -0.92 -1.14
C PHE A 10 14.82 -1.86 -0.13
N GLY A 11 13.58 -2.28 -0.40
CA GLY A 11 12.86 -3.19 0.48
C GLY A 11 11.73 -3.93 -0.23
N ARG A 12 11.06 -4.83 0.50
CA ARG A 12 9.97 -5.70 0.01
C ARG A 12 8.56 -5.11 0.22
N GLY A 13 8.49 -3.85 0.65
CA GLY A 13 7.21 -3.16 0.85
C GLY A 13 6.57 -2.77 -0.49
N GLY A 14 5.23 -2.76 -0.54
CA GLY A 14 4.49 -2.36 -1.75
C GLY A 14 4.85 -0.96 -2.26
N GLY A 15 5.32 -0.07 -1.38
CA GLY A 15 5.79 1.25 -1.78
C GLY A 15 6.98 1.23 -2.74
N TYR A 16 7.92 0.29 -2.56
CA TYR A 16 9.07 0.12 -3.46
C TYR A 16 8.66 -0.51 -4.79
N ARG A 17 7.67 -1.40 -4.78
CA ARG A 17 7.06 -1.95 -6.00
C ARG A 17 6.50 -0.83 -6.88
N VAL A 18 5.67 0.03 -6.30
CA VAL A 18 5.06 1.17 -7.03
C VAL A 18 6.13 2.10 -7.59
N LEU A 19 7.19 2.41 -6.84
CA LEU A 19 8.27 3.27 -7.34
C LEU A 19 9.04 2.63 -8.50
N SER A 20 9.28 1.32 -8.45
CA SER A 20 9.97 0.58 -9.51
C SER A 20 9.13 0.57 -10.79
N GLU A 21 7.83 0.32 -10.68
CA GLU A 21 6.89 0.34 -11.81
C GLU A 21 6.72 1.75 -12.41
N LEU A 22 6.58 2.78 -11.58
CA LEU A 22 6.54 4.16 -12.06
C LEU A 22 7.81 4.53 -12.82
N ALA A 23 8.98 4.14 -12.29
CA ALA A 23 10.25 4.37 -12.96
C ALA A 23 10.32 3.67 -14.32
N ASN A 24 9.94 2.39 -14.39
CA ASN A 24 9.92 1.62 -15.63
C ASN A 24 8.98 2.24 -16.67
N ASN A 25 7.78 2.65 -16.23
CA ASN A 25 6.79 3.26 -17.10
C ASN A 25 7.28 4.61 -17.66
N TRP A 26 7.90 5.46 -16.84
CA TRP A 26 8.50 6.71 -17.32
C TRP A 26 9.66 6.50 -18.28
N ILE A 27 10.48 5.47 -18.07
CA ILE A 27 11.55 5.09 -18.99
C ILE A 27 10.98 4.66 -20.34
N ASN A 28 9.93 3.84 -20.34
CA ASN A 28 9.24 3.42 -21.56
C ASN A 28 8.61 4.60 -22.32
N GLN A 29 8.25 5.68 -21.63
CA GLN A 29 7.81 6.94 -22.21
C GLN A 29 8.97 7.86 -22.66
N GLY A 30 10.22 7.38 -22.64
CA GLY A 30 11.40 8.11 -23.10
C GLY A 30 11.99 9.08 -22.07
N HIS A 31 11.64 8.95 -20.77
CA HIS A 31 12.27 9.74 -19.71
C HIS A 31 13.51 9.05 -19.15
N LYS A 32 14.42 9.85 -18.57
CA LYS A 32 15.61 9.35 -17.87
C LYS A 32 15.31 9.32 -16.38
N VAL A 33 15.24 8.14 -15.79
CA VAL A 33 14.94 7.96 -14.36
C VAL A 33 16.17 7.47 -13.62
N THR A 34 16.49 8.14 -12.52
CA THR A 34 17.58 7.77 -11.61
C THR A 34 17.01 7.53 -10.22
N VAL A 35 17.37 6.42 -9.60
CA VAL A 35 17.14 6.16 -8.17
C VAL A 35 18.42 6.49 -7.42
N MET A 36 18.31 7.31 -6.37
CA MET A 36 19.44 7.65 -5.49
C MET A 36 19.24 7.00 -4.13
N CYS A 37 20.22 6.25 -3.66
CA CYS A 37 20.16 5.57 -2.38
C CYS A 37 21.53 5.54 -1.68
N PRO A 38 21.59 5.41 -0.35
CA PRO A 38 22.85 5.21 0.37
C PRO A 38 23.63 4.00 -0.15
N ASP A 39 24.97 4.05 -0.10
CA ASP A 39 25.90 3.00 -0.52
C ASP A 39 25.72 1.64 0.17
N SER A 40 25.20 1.68 1.39
CA SER A 40 24.80 0.53 2.21
C SER A 40 23.50 -0.15 1.75
N SER A 41 22.78 0.42 0.78
CA SER A 41 21.52 -0.15 0.30
C SER A 41 21.75 -1.44 -0.48
N ASP A 42 20.88 -2.42 -0.22
CA ASP A 42 20.77 -3.64 -1.01
C ASP A 42 20.40 -3.35 -2.47
N GLU A 43 20.40 -4.38 -3.31
CA GLU A 43 19.87 -4.28 -4.67
C GLU A 43 18.33 -4.19 -4.65
N PRO A 44 17.70 -3.65 -5.71
CA PRO A 44 16.25 -3.62 -5.82
C PRO A 44 15.66 -5.02 -5.72
N TYR A 45 14.71 -5.21 -4.79
CA TYR A 45 13.92 -6.43 -4.73
C TYR A 45 12.94 -6.52 -5.89
N TYR A 46 12.30 -5.40 -6.24
CA TYR A 46 11.45 -5.28 -7.41
C TYR A 46 12.28 -4.81 -8.62
N PRO A 47 12.17 -5.46 -9.79
CA PRO A 47 12.95 -5.09 -10.97
C PRO A 47 12.72 -3.64 -11.40
N THR A 48 13.80 -2.92 -11.69
CA THR A 48 13.72 -1.58 -12.27
C THR A 48 14.80 -1.33 -13.31
N ASN A 49 14.42 -0.63 -14.37
CA ASN A 49 15.31 -0.17 -15.44
C ASN A 49 15.97 1.19 -15.11
N ALA A 50 15.66 1.78 -13.95
CA ALA A 50 16.24 3.04 -13.53
C ALA A 50 17.74 2.93 -13.25
N ILE A 51 18.47 4.01 -13.52
CA ILE A 51 19.88 4.10 -13.14
C ILE A 51 19.96 4.21 -11.62
N ILE A 52 20.68 3.29 -10.98
CA ILE A 52 20.88 3.32 -9.53
C ILE A 52 22.18 4.05 -9.22
N LYS A 53 22.07 5.17 -8.48
CA LYS A 53 23.22 5.91 -7.95
C LYS A 53 23.32 5.69 -6.45
N LYS A 54 24.29 4.89 -6.06
CA LYS A 54 24.68 4.70 -4.66
C LYS A 54 25.53 5.87 -4.19
N ILE A 55 25.20 6.45 -3.05
CA ILE A 55 25.88 7.63 -2.49
C ILE A 55 26.48 7.35 -1.11
N ASP A 56 27.68 7.86 -0.87
CA ASP A 56 28.39 7.70 0.40
C ASP A 56 27.90 8.69 1.49
N SER A 57 28.57 8.71 2.64
CA SER A 57 28.29 9.65 3.74
C SER A 57 28.54 11.12 3.41
N GLU A 58 29.27 11.41 2.33
CA GLU A 58 29.55 12.75 1.82
C GLU A 58 28.58 13.15 0.68
N GLY A 59 27.68 12.25 0.27
CA GLY A 59 26.74 12.45 -0.82
C GLY A 59 27.34 12.26 -2.22
N LYS A 60 28.59 11.81 -2.32
CA LYS A 60 29.24 11.55 -3.60
C LYS A 60 28.82 10.18 -4.14
N VAL A 61 28.78 10.05 -5.46
CA VAL A 61 28.48 8.76 -6.10
C VAL A 61 29.62 7.80 -5.82
N SER A 62 29.33 6.73 -5.09
CA SER A 62 30.31 5.68 -4.82
C SER A 62 30.34 4.68 -5.97
N THR A 63 31.54 4.32 -6.41
CA THR A 63 31.77 3.21 -7.36
C THR A 63 31.96 1.87 -6.65
N ALA A 64 32.11 1.87 -5.33
CA ALA A 64 32.31 0.67 -4.51
C ALA A 64 31.13 0.50 -3.55
N THR A 65 30.59 -0.72 -3.48
CA THR A 65 29.63 -1.09 -2.43
C THR A 65 30.39 -1.18 -1.12
N ASP A 66 30.44 -0.08 -0.37
CA ASP A 66 31.12 -0.09 0.92
C ASP A 66 30.25 -0.81 1.95
N LYS A 67 30.40 -2.14 2.02
CA LYS A 67 29.77 -2.99 3.04
C LYS A 67 30.37 -2.78 4.44
N ARG A 68 31.27 -1.82 4.63
CA ARG A 68 31.75 -1.43 5.96
C ARG A 68 30.60 -0.78 6.75
N ASP A 69 30.15 -1.53 7.75
CA ASP A 69 29.03 -1.27 8.66
C ASP A 69 27.62 -1.28 8.08
N THR A 70 27.05 -2.49 8.00
CA THR A 70 25.62 -2.79 7.76
C THR A 70 24.67 -2.25 8.84
N LYS A 71 25.17 -1.44 9.79
CA LYS A 71 24.40 -0.75 10.85
C LYS A 71 24.56 0.77 10.80
N LYS A 72 24.80 1.37 9.62
CA LYS A 72 24.75 2.83 9.51
C LYS A 72 23.37 3.35 9.96
N SER A 73 23.40 4.31 10.88
CA SER A 73 22.22 4.94 11.47
C SER A 73 21.30 5.52 10.37
N ARG A 74 19.98 5.38 10.54
CA ARG A 74 18.96 5.99 9.65
C ARG A 74 19.22 7.48 9.38
N TRP A 75 19.79 8.19 10.35
CA TRP A 75 20.19 9.60 10.21
C TRP A 75 21.31 9.81 9.20
N LEU A 76 22.27 8.89 9.12
CA LEU A 76 23.33 8.93 8.11
C LEU A 76 22.75 8.77 6.71
N HIS A 77 21.76 7.89 6.52
CA HIS A 77 21.10 7.73 5.22
C HIS A 77 20.41 9.02 4.77
N ILE A 78 19.67 9.68 5.68
CA ILE A 78 19.01 10.96 5.39
C ILE A 78 20.04 12.05 5.09
N LYS A 79 21.14 12.11 5.85
CA LYS A 79 22.24 13.05 5.62
C LYS A 79 22.91 12.82 4.25
N SER A 80 23.23 11.58 3.91
CA SER A 80 23.78 11.20 2.60
C SER A 80 22.87 11.68 1.48
N ILE A 81 21.57 11.38 1.56
CA ILE A 81 20.57 11.81 0.57
C ILE A 81 20.55 13.33 0.46
N PHE A 82 20.52 14.06 1.58
CA PHE A 82 20.56 15.52 1.57
C PHE A 82 21.81 16.07 0.86
N LEU A 83 22.99 15.54 1.17
CA LEU A 83 24.24 15.96 0.54
C LEU A 83 24.27 15.61 -0.95
N GLY A 84 23.86 14.40 -1.31
CA GLY A 84 23.78 13.97 -2.71
C GLY A 84 22.81 14.80 -3.54
N LEU A 85 21.68 15.20 -2.95
CA LEU A 85 20.72 16.12 -3.57
C LEU A 85 21.32 17.51 -3.78
N ASN A 86 22.07 18.06 -2.82
CA ASN A 86 22.75 19.35 -3.01
C ASN A 86 23.81 19.28 -4.12
N LEU A 87 24.53 18.16 -4.24
CA LEU A 87 25.58 18.00 -5.25
C LEU A 87 25.04 17.75 -6.66
N THR A 88 23.93 17.02 -6.80
CA THR A 88 23.49 16.53 -8.11
C THR A 88 22.04 16.88 -8.48
N GLY A 89 21.24 17.38 -7.53
CA GLY A 89 19.81 17.64 -7.71
C GLY A 89 19.50 18.66 -8.81
N HIS A 90 20.39 19.63 -9.04
CA HIS A 90 20.26 20.63 -10.10
C HIS A 90 20.28 20.05 -11.53
N GLN A 91 20.73 18.79 -11.70
CA GLN A 91 20.79 18.12 -12.99
C GLN A 91 19.46 17.51 -13.43
N PHE A 92 18.45 17.54 -12.56
CA PHE A 92 17.16 16.88 -12.75
C PHE A 92 16.04 17.90 -12.94
N ASP A 93 15.04 17.52 -13.73
CA ASP A 93 13.85 18.35 -13.95
C ASP A 93 12.84 18.14 -12.81
N ILE A 94 12.79 16.92 -12.27
CA ILE A 94 11.84 16.48 -11.23
C ILE A 94 12.57 15.67 -10.16
N ILE A 95 12.25 15.93 -8.89
CA ILE A 95 12.69 15.14 -7.74
C ILE A 95 11.47 14.66 -6.96
N LEU A 96 11.35 13.34 -6.79
CA LEU A 96 10.18 12.68 -6.22
C LEU A 96 10.49 12.09 -4.84
N ALA A 97 10.18 12.83 -3.79
CA ALA A 97 10.09 12.27 -2.45
C ALA A 97 8.93 11.25 -2.40
N ASN A 98 9.11 10.18 -1.63
CA ASN A 98 8.16 9.05 -1.56
C ASN A 98 7.87 8.57 -0.13
N HIS A 99 8.52 9.20 0.85
CA HIS A 99 8.40 8.88 2.26
C HIS A 99 8.81 10.10 3.09
N SER A 100 8.33 10.26 4.32
CA SER A 100 8.61 11.44 5.16
C SER A 100 10.10 11.66 5.39
N LEU A 101 10.87 10.57 5.51
CA LEU A 101 12.33 10.62 5.63
C LEU A 101 13.04 11.13 4.37
N THR A 102 12.42 11.04 3.19
CA THR A 102 12.95 11.62 1.94
C THR A 102 12.33 12.99 1.64
N ALA A 103 11.14 13.30 2.18
CA ALA A 103 10.50 14.60 2.04
C ALA A 103 11.33 15.73 2.64
N TRP A 104 11.86 15.53 3.86
CA TRP A 104 12.74 16.50 4.51
C TRP A 104 13.97 16.89 3.67
N PRO A 105 14.85 15.96 3.26
CA PRO A 105 16.03 16.31 2.49
C PRO A 105 15.66 16.86 1.10
N VAL A 106 14.60 16.37 0.45
CA VAL A 106 14.14 16.92 -0.83
C VAL A 106 13.68 18.37 -0.69
N ALA A 107 12.88 18.70 0.33
CA ALA A 107 12.37 20.05 0.52
C ALA A 107 13.50 21.06 0.71
N PHE A 108 14.51 20.73 1.51
CA PHE A 108 15.56 21.68 1.90
C PHE A 108 16.81 21.66 1.01
N ALA A 109 17.03 20.64 0.17
CA ALA A 109 18.21 20.62 -0.69
C ALA A 109 18.16 21.69 -1.80
N SER A 110 19.30 22.30 -2.10
CA SER A 110 19.46 23.27 -3.17
C SER A 110 19.56 22.57 -4.52
N CYS A 111 18.40 22.28 -5.13
CA CYS A 111 18.30 21.52 -6.38
C CYS A 111 18.06 22.39 -7.63
N GLY A 112 18.47 23.67 -7.60
CA GLY A 112 18.22 24.61 -8.71
C GLY A 112 16.73 24.71 -9.06
N ASN A 113 16.41 24.57 -10.36
CA ASN A 113 15.04 24.70 -10.88
C ASN A 113 14.23 23.39 -10.85
N ALA A 114 14.75 22.32 -10.24
CA ALA A 114 14.07 21.04 -10.19
C ALA A 114 12.71 21.14 -9.47
N LYS A 115 11.64 20.63 -10.10
CA LYS A 115 10.32 20.55 -9.47
C LYS A 115 10.34 19.46 -8.41
N LYS A 116 10.02 19.83 -7.17
CA LYS A 116 10.02 18.91 -6.03
C LYS A 116 8.60 18.43 -5.72
N ILE A 117 8.42 17.12 -5.78
CA ILE A 117 7.13 16.45 -5.61
C ILE A 117 7.25 15.48 -4.45
N TYR A 118 6.20 15.38 -3.64
CA TYR A 118 6.05 14.35 -2.62
C TYR A 118 4.89 13.44 -2.98
N TYR A 119 5.21 12.22 -3.38
CA TYR A 119 4.25 11.14 -3.61
C TYR A 119 4.00 10.37 -2.32
N ILE A 120 2.79 10.48 -1.79
CA ILE A 120 2.39 9.99 -0.48
C ILE A 120 1.49 8.76 -0.68
N GLN A 121 1.99 7.60 -0.28
CA GLN A 121 1.28 6.33 -0.49
C GLN A 121 0.33 5.95 0.64
N ALA A 122 0.44 6.61 1.78
CA ALA A 122 -0.46 6.47 2.92
C ALA A 122 -0.16 7.56 3.95
N TYR A 123 -1.04 7.68 4.95
CA TYR A 123 -0.84 8.60 6.06
C TYR A 123 0.21 8.06 7.04
N GLU A 124 1.46 8.41 6.79
CA GLU A 124 2.64 7.92 7.50
C GLU A 124 2.67 8.15 9.02
N PRO A 125 2.09 9.24 9.58
CA PRO A 125 2.07 9.43 11.02
C PRO A 125 1.40 8.30 11.80
N GLU A 126 0.37 7.68 11.23
CA GLU A 126 -0.33 6.54 11.86
C GLU A 126 0.58 5.31 11.99
N TYR A 127 1.40 5.03 10.98
CA TYR A 127 2.36 3.91 11.03
C TYR A 127 3.38 4.10 12.15
N TYR A 128 3.88 5.32 12.34
CA TYR A 128 4.84 5.60 13.41
C TYR A 128 4.21 5.61 14.79
N ALA A 129 2.99 6.12 14.92
CA ALA A 129 2.25 6.11 16.19
C ALA A 129 1.91 4.68 16.62
N GLY A 130 1.71 3.75 15.67
CA GLY A 130 1.44 2.33 15.92
C GLY A 130 2.54 1.62 16.74
N ALA A 131 3.78 2.13 16.75
CA ALA A 131 4.87 1.56 17.54
C ALA A 131 4.71 1.75 19.07
N LYS A 132 3.74 2.59 19.52
CA LYS A 132 3.36 2.82 20.93
C LYS A 132 4.54 3.12 21.87
N ASN A 133 5.58 3.77 21.35
CA ASN A 133 6.73 4.21 22.14
C ASN A 133 7.05 5.68 21.86
N PHE A 134 7.79 6.33 22.77
CA PHE A 134 8.10 7.76 22.69
C PHE A 134 8.77 8.16 21.36
N ARG A 135 9.70 7.31 20.87
CA ARG A 135 10.35 7.54 19.58
C ARG A 135 9.37 7.49 18.42
N GLY A 136 8.43 6.54 18.42
CA GLY A 136 7.36 6.41 17.44
C GLY A 136 6.48 7.66 17.40
N TYR A 137 6.13 8.22 18.56
CA TYR A 137 5.37 9.46 18.63
C TYR A 137 6.15 10.66 18.04
N LEU A 138 7.44 10.77 18.34
CA LEU A 138 8.30 11.80 17.72
C LEU A 138 8.38 11.64 16.19
N PHE A 139 8.49 10.40 15.69
CA PHE A 139 8.46 10.15 14.24
C PHE A 139 7.09 10.46 13.63
N ALA A 140 6.00 10.19 14.34
CA ALA A 140 4.66 10.54 13.89
C ALA A 140 4.50 12.06 13.73
N ILE A 141 4.95 12.84 14.73
CA ILE A 141 4.97 14.31 14.63
C ILE A 141 5.86 14.76 13.47
N GLY A 142 7.10 14.25 13.41
CA GLY A 142 8.04 14.60 12.35
C GLY A 142 7.51 14.29 10.96
N SER A 143 6.80 13.18 10.79
CA SER A 143 6.13 12.80 9.55
C SER A 143 4.95 13.72 9.25
N ALA A 144 4.12 14.06 10.22
CA ALA A 144 2.98 14.96 10.04
C ALA A 144 3.43 16.36 9.61
N LEU A 145 4.57 16.84 10.12
CA LEU A 145 5.16 18.11 9.73
C LEU A 145 5.62 18.13 8.26
N THR A 146 6.00 16.98 7.67
CA THR A 146 6.41 16.93 6.25
C THR A 146 5.30 17.35 5.31
N TYR A 147 4.04 17.22 5.71
CA TYR A 147 2.91 17.64 4.89
C TYR A 147 2.79 19.15 4.77
N HIS A 148 3.50 19.95 5.57
CA HIS A 148 3.54 21.41 5.45
C HIS A 148 4.75 21.91 4.65
N LEU A 149 5.62 21.01 4.18
CA LEU A 149 6.77 21.37 3.36
C LEU A 149 6.32 21.94 2.01
N PRO A 150 7.13 22.80 1.38
CA PRO A 150 6.85 23.42 0.08
C PRO A 150 7.05 22.43 -1.08
N LEU A 151 6.39 21.27 -1.00
CA LEU A 151 6.42 20.20 -1.99
C LEU A 151 5.03 20.06 -2.61
N LYS A 152 4.99 19.84 -3.94
CA LYS A 152 3.73 19.46 -4.58
C LYS A 152 3.36 18.05 -4.10
N ARG A 153 2.22 17.94 -3.41
CA ARG A 153 1.75 16.67 -2.83
C ARG A 153 0.83 15.94 -3.81
N ILE A 154 1.17 14.68 -4.08
CA ILE A 154 0.37 13.73 -4.85
C ILE A 154 0.10 12.53 -3.95
N VAL A 155 -1.16 12.12 -3.83
CA VAL A 155 -1.54 10.97 -3.00
C VAL A 155 -1.88 9.74 -3.84
N ASN A 156 -1.85 8.56 -3.27
CA ASN A 156 -2.23 7.35 -4.00
C ASN A 156 -3.75 7.12 -4.08
N ALA A 157 -4.56 7.81 -3.28
CA ALA A 157 -6.01 7.61 -3.27
C ALA A 157 -6.75 8.91 -2.93
N PRO A 158 -7.96 9.12 -3.48
CA PRO A 158 -8.75 10.34 -3.22
C PRO A 158 -9.09 10.57 -1.75
N VAL A 159 -9.19 9.49 -0.95
CA VAL A 159 -9.43 9.58 0.50
C VAL A 159 -8.38 10.46 1.22
N TYR A 160 -7.16 10.54 0.68
CA TYR A 160 -6.08 11.32 1.26
C TYR A 160 -6.03 12.79 0.81
N PHE A 161 -6.94 13.25 -0.06
CA PHE A 161 -6.94 14.65 -0.52
C PHE A 161 -7.03 15.65 0.64
N ASN A 162 -7.92 15.37 1.60
CA ASN A 162 -8.19 16.19 2.77
C ASN A 162 -8.23 15.33 4.04
N TYR A 163 -7.20 14.50 4.25
CA TYR A 163 -7.13 13.62 5.41
C TYR A 163 -6.33 14.27 6.54
N LEU A 164 -6.97 14.55 7.68
CA LEU A 164 -6.34 15.18 8.86
C LEU A 164 -5.60 16.48 8.48
N ASN A 165 -4.26 16.53 8.62
CA ASN A 165 -3.40 17.66 8.25
C ASN A 165 -2.79 17.53 6.83
N LEU A 166 -3.01 16.40 6.13
CA LEU A 166 -2.56 16.20 4.76
C LEU A 166 -3.51 16.90 3.79
N ARG A 167 -2.95 17.75 2.93
CA ARG A 167 -3.65 18.38 1.80
C ARG A 167 -2.91 18.09 0.51
N ALA A 168 -3.57 17.44 -0.43
CA ALA A 168 -2.96 17.05 -1.70
C ALA A 168 -3.61 17.76 -2.90
N SER A 169 -2.86 17.89 -3.99
CA SER A 169 -3.30 18.60 -5.19
C SER A 169 -3.68 17.67 -6.35
N ALA A 170 -3.25 16.42 -6.29
CA ALA A 170 -3.54 15.40 -7.29
C ALA A 170 -3.47 14.02 -6.62
N PHE A 171 -3.99 13.01 -7.31
CA PHE A 171 -3.80 11.62 -6.93
C PHE A 171 -3.37 10.78 -8.13
N ALA A 172 -2.65 9.70 -7.86
CA ALA A 172 -2.30 8.66 -8.82
C ALA A 172 -2.68 7.31 -8.19
N PRO A 173 -3.75 6.64 -8.65
CA PRO A 173 -4.22 5.41 -8.04
C PRO A 173 -3.17 4.29 -8.15
N PRO A 174 -3.07 3.38 -7.17
CA PRO A 174 -2.27 2.19 -7.33
C PRO A 174 -2.84 1.35 -8.48
N GLY A 175 -1.97 0.96 -9.42
CA GLY A 175 -2.31 0.03 -10.49
C GLY A 175 -2.19 -1.42 -10.04
N ILE A 176 -2.78 -2.32 -10.82
CA ILE A 176 -2.52 -3.75 -10.75
C ILE A 176 -1.74 -4.17 -12.01
N ASP A 177 -0.74 -5.02 -11.82
CA ASP A 177 0.01 -5.61 -12.93
C ASP A 177 -0.80 -6.76 -13.53
N LEU A 178 -1.42 -6.50 -14.69
CA LEU A 178 -2.27 -7.46 -15.38
C LEU A 178 -1.50 -8.54 -16.13
N GLU A 179 -0.18 -8.44 -16.28
CA GLU A 179 0.61 -9.53 -16.85
C GLU A 179 0.75 -10.68 -15.84
N ASN A 180 0.89 -10.31 -14.56
CA ASN A 180 1.03 -11.22 -13.43
C ASN A 180 -0.30 -11.58 -12.77
N PHE A 181 -1.16 -10.60 -12.51
CA PHE A 181 -2.46 -10.78 -11.84
C PHE A 181 -3.59 -10.79 -12.87
N LYS A 182 -3.80 -11.94 -13.51
CA LYS A 182 -4.81 -12.13 -14.57
C LYS A 182 -5.74 -13.31 -14.30
N PRO A 183 -6.95 -13.33 -14.89
CA PRO A 183 -7.85 -14.46 -14.76
C PRO A 183 -7.20 -15.74 -15.29
N ALA A 184 -7.35 -16.83 -14.55
CA ALA A 184 -6.86 -18.13 -14.99
C ALA A 184 -7.64 -18.60 -16.23
N LEU A 185 -6.90 -18.93 -17.30
CA LEU A 185 -7.46 -19.37 -18.59
C LEU A 185 -8.15 -20.75 -18.53
N SER A 186 -7.86 -21.56 -17.51
CA SER A 186 -8.38 -22.93 -17.40
C SER A 186 -9.64 -23.01 -16.52
N ASN A 187 -10.69 -23.63 -17.08
CA ASN A 187 -11.87 -24.04 -16.34
C ASN A 187 -11.51 -25.28 -15.50
N ARG A 188 -11.34 -25.11 -14.18
CA ARG A 188 -11.36 -26.27 -13.28
C ARG A 188 -12.82 -26.57 -12.96
N SER A 189 -13.27 -27.79 -13.25
CA SER A 189 -14.56 -28.29 -12.79
C SER A 189 -14.58 -28.26 -11.25
N VAL A 190 -15.46 -27.44 -10.68
CA VAL A 190 -15.59 -27.21 -9.23
C VAL A 190 -16.62 -28.19 -8.62
N SER A 191 -17.04 -29.23 -9.35
CA SER A 191 -17.92 -30.25 -8.77
C SER A 191 -17.15 -31.08 -7.74
N HIS A 192 -17.18 -30.60 -6.48
CA HIS A 192 -16.58 -31.19 -5.28
C HIS A 192 -15.05 -31.24 -5.26
N PRO A 193 -14.37 -30.11 -5.01
CA PRO A 193 -12.92 -30.12 -4.87
C PRO A 193 -12.49 -30.98 -3.67
N ARG A 194 -11.47 -31.83 -3.86
CA ARG A 194 -10.84 -32.62 -2.79
C ARG A 194 -10.20 -31.73 -1.70
N SER A 195 -9.83 -30.49 -2.06
CA SER A 195 -9.31 -29.48 -1.15
C SER A 195 -9.75 -28.08 -1.56
N ILE A 196 -10.07 -27.22 -0.59
CA ILE A 196 -10.44 -25.81 -0.79
C ILE A 196 -9.30 -24.94 -0.26
N ILE A 197 -8.64 -24.20 -1.15
CA ILE A 197 -7.48 -23.37 -0.77
C ILE A 197 -7.96 -21.98 -0.39
N VAL A 198 -7.63 -21.54 0.82
CA VAL A 198 -7.79 -20.16 1.29
C VAL A 198 -6.44 -19.48 1.17
N GLY A 199 -6.33 -18.45 0.34
CA GLY A 199 -5.11 -17.66 0.19
C GLY A 199 -5.07 -16.48 1.16
N CYS A 200 -3.93 -16.24 1.81
CA CYS A 200 -3.70 -15.08 2.65
C CYS A 200 -2.27 -14.54 2.46
N ILE A 201 -2.12 -13.22 2.44
CA ILE A 201 -0.81 -12.57 2.53
C ILE A 201 -0.55 -12.26 4.00
N GLY A 202 0.39 -12.99 4.60
CA GLY A 202 0.78 -12.85 5.99
C GLY A 202 1.63 -11.61 6.24
N ARG A 203 1.30 -10.90 7.33
CA ARG A 203 1.94 -9.68 7.81
C ARG A 203 2.00 -9.64 9.33
N ASN A 204 3.07 -9.07 9.88
CA ASN A 204 3.28 -8.94 11.32
C ASN A 204 2.49 -7.75 11.90
N GLU A 205 2.21 -6.75 11.08
CA GLU A 205 1.52 -5.53 11.50
C GLU A 205 0.07 -5.85 11.94
N PRO A 206 -0.33 -5.51 13.19
CA PRO A 206 -1.66 -5.84 13.71
C PRO A 206 -2.82 -5.34 12.85
N GLU A 207 -2.67 -4.16 12.25
CA GLU A 207 -3.65 -3.54 11.36
C GLU A 207 -3.87 -4.31 10.05
N LYS A 208 -2.95 -5.20 9.66
CA LYS A 208 -3.11 -6.09 8.50
C LYS A 208 -3.97 -7.31 8.83
N GLY A 209 -4.22 -7.56 10.11
CA GLY A 209 -5.24 -8.50 10.55
C GLY A 209 -4.93 -9.99 10.32
N THR A 210 -3.67 -10.35 10.06
CA THR A 210 -3.25 -11.75 9.82
C THR A 210 -3.79 -12.70 10.89
N ILE A 211 -3.71 -12.30 12.17
CA ILE A 211 -4.20 -13.11 13.30
C ILE A 211 -5.69 -13.47 13.21
N TYR A 212 -6.51 -12.59 12.61
CA TYR A 212 -7.95 -12.87 12.45
C TYR A 212 -8.19 -13.90 11.35
N VAL A 213 -7.39 -13.88 10.28
CA VAL A 213 -7.44 -14.90 9.23
C VAL A 213 -7.04 -16.26 9.80
N LEU A 214 -5.97 -16.33 10.58
CA LEU A 214 -5.52 -17.57 11.22
C LEU A 214 -6.61 -18.16 12.14
N ARG A 215 -7.18 -17.33 13.02
CA ARG A 215 -8.27 -17.75 13.92
C ARG A 215 -9.54 -18.16 13.18
N ALA A 216 -9.87 -17.49 12.07
CA ALA A 216 -11.01 -17.84 11.25
C ALA A 216 -10.77 -19.18 10.53
N PHE A 217 -9.55 -19.41 10.04
CA PHE A 217 -9.16 -20.66 9.42
C PHE A 217 -9.28 -21.85 10.39
N ASP A 218 -8.82 -21.72 11.63
CA ASP A 218 -8.97 -22.79 12.65
C ASP A 218 -10.44 -23.20 12.84
N LYS A 219 -11.36 -22.22 12.83
CA LYS A 219 -12.80 -22.50 12.94
C LYS A 219 -13.35 -23.15 11.68
N LEU A 220 -12.94 -22.67 10.51
CA LEU A 220 -13.35 -23.24 9.21
C LEU A 220 -12.89 -24.69 9.06
N TYR A 221 -11.63 -24.98 9.41
CA TYR A 221 -11.06 -26.32 9.31
C TYR A 221 -11.78 -27.32 10.23
N ARG A 222 -12.17 -26.91 11.44
CA ARG A 222 -12.96 -27.75 12.36
C ARG A 222 -14.35 -28.11 11.81
N GLN A 223 -14.91 -27.27 10.95
CA GLN A 223 -16.21 -27.51 10.33
C GLN A 223 -16.08 -28.33 9.03
N ASP A 224 -15.01 -28.13 8.28
CA ASP A 224 -14.76 -28.82 7.02
C ASP A 224 -13.25 -29.00 6.77
N GLN A 225 -12.78 -30.25 6.87
CA GLN A 225 -11.36 -30.56 6.74
C GLN A 225 -10.81 -30.46 5.31
N ARG A 226 -11.66 -30.17 4.32
CA ARG A 226 -11.21 -29.89 2.95
C ARG A 226 -10.43 -28.59 2.87
N PHE A 227 -10.64 -27.65 3.79
CA PHE A 227 -9.92 -26.37 3.78
C PHE A 227 -8.41 -26.55 4.02
N LEU A 228 -7.62 -25.82 3.24
CA LEU A 228 -6.17 -25.69 3.34
C LEU A 228 -5.84 -24.20 3.28
N LEU A 229 -5.06 -23.70 4.23
CA LEU A 229 -4.57 -22.33 4.23
C LEU A 229 -3.26 -22.28 3.44
N ARG A 230 -3.18 -21.40 2.45
CA ARG A 230 -1.93 -21.03 1.81
C ARG A 230 -1.58 -19.61 2.21
N LEU A 231 -0.49 -19.48 2.95
CA LEU A 231 -0.07 -18.24 3.58
C LEU A 231 1.21 -17.75 2.93
N ALA A 232 1.09 -16.73 2.09
CA ALA A 232 2.24 -16.03 1.54
C ALA A 232 2.85 -15.12 2.62
N ALA A 233 3.91 -15.58 3.28
CA ALA A 233 4.54 -14.89 4.40
C ALA A 233 5.90 -14.33 3.98
N PHE A 234 6.15 -13.05 4.27
CA PHE A 234 7.45 -12.41 4.04
C PHE A 234 8.42 -12.58 5.22
N GLY A 235 8.30 -13.70 5.97
CA GLY A 235 8.98 -13.92 7.25
C GLY A 235 8.24 -13.35 8.47
N ASP A 236 6.99 -12.91 8.26
CA ASP A 236 6.24 -12.11 9.22
C ASP A 236 4.99 -12.86 9.74
N LEU A 237 5.20 -13.95 10.47
CA LEU A 237 4.14 -14.73 11.10
C LEU A 237 4.14 -14.57 12.62
N PRO A 238 2.96 -14.62 13.27
CA PRO A 238 2.88 -14.71 14.73
C PRO A 238 3.72 -15.89 15.23
N GLU A 239 4.59 -15.61 16.20
CA GLU A 239 5.50 -16.59 16.77
C GLU A 239 4.73 -17.80 17.33
N GLY A 240 5.15 -19.00 16.96
CA GLY A 240 4.56 -20.26 17.43
C GLY A 240 3.20 -20.62 16.85
N TRP A 241 2.68 -19.89 15.85
CA TRP A 241 1.49 -20.34 15.14
C TRP A 241 1.84 -21.39 14.10
N GLU A 242 1.29 -22.59 14.25
CA GLU A 242 1.43 -23.69 13.31
C GLU A 242 0.09 -24.39 13.15
N HIS A 243 -0.15 -24.93 11.96
CA HIS A 243 -1.34 -25.72 11.68
C HIS A 243 -0.99 -26.75 10.60
N GLU A 244 -1.35 -28.03 10.81
CA GLU A 244 -1.07 -29.16 9.90
C GLU A 244 -1.59 -28.95 8.46
N ARG A 245 -2.61 -28.10 8.33
CA ARG A 245 -3.28 -27.74 7.07
C ARG A 245 -2.97 -26.32 6.61
N CYS A 246 -1.83 -25.78 7.02
CA CYS A 246 -1.29 -24.53 6.52
C CYS A 246 0.00 -24.76 5.73
N GLU A 247 0.06 -24.23 4.51
CA GLU A 247 1.25 -24.14 3.69
C GLU A 247 1.79 -22.71 3.75
N ILE A 248 2.98 -22.53 4.33
CA ILE A 248 3.66 -21.24 4.37
C ILE A 248 4.53 -21.14 3.11
N VAL A 249 4.24 -20.14 2.28
CA VAL A 249 5.00 -19.84 1.06
C VAL A 249 5.75 -18.53 1.28
N VAL A 250 7.05 -18.51 1.01
CA VAL A 250 7.86 -17.28 1.03
C VAL A 250 8.16 -16.88 -0.41
N PRO A 251 7.34 -16.00 -1.02
CA PRO A 251 7.50 -15.66 -2.43
C PRO A 251 8.78 -14.86 -2.65
N LYS A 252 9.54 -15.22 -3.68
CA LYS A 252 10.77 -14.52 -4.08
C LYS A 252 10.51 -13.32 -4.99
N ASN A 253 9.36 -13.29 -5.67
CA ASN A 253 8.96 -12.26 -6.61
C ASN A 253 7.42 -12.21 -6.75
N ASP A 254 6.91 -11.24 -7.51
CA ASP A 254 5.48 -11.07 -7.72
C ASP A 254 4.82 -12.23 -8.49
N ASN A 255 5.57 -12.95 -9.34
CA ASN A 255 5.03 -14.10 -10.08
C ASN A 255 4.73 -15.26 -9.11
N GLU A 256 5.69 -15.59 -8.24
CA GLU A 256 5.50 -16.61 -7.20
C GLU A 256 4.40 -16.22 -6.22
N LEU A 257 4.26 -14.92 -5.92
CA LEU A 257 3.13 -14.44 -5.14
C LEU A 257 1.82 -14.68 -5.89
N ALA A 258 1.73 -14.28 -7.16
CA ALA A 258 0.53 -14.36 -7.98
C ALA A 258 0.05 -15.81 -8.21
N ASP A 259 0.95 -16.79 -8.32
CA ASP A 259 0.59 -18.22 -8.50
C ASP A 259 -0.34 -18.76 -7.40
N GLY A 260 -0.31 -18.18 -6.21
CA GLY A 260 -1.18 -18.54 -5.09
C GLY A 260 -2.57 -17.90 -5.11
N PHE A 261 -2.80 -16.90 -5.95
CA PHE A 261 -4.03 -16.11 -5.98
C PHE A 261 -4.68 -16.18 -7.36
N ARG A 262 -6.02 -16.07 -7.39
CA ARG A 262 -6.75 -15.93 -8.65
C ARG A 262 -7.27 -14.52 -8.73
N PHE A 263 -7.03 -13.87 -9.86
CA PHE A 263 -7.68 -12.62 -10.18
C PHE A 263 -9.06 -12.91 -10.78
N ASP A 264 -10.07 -12.20 -10.27
CA ASP A 264 -11.44 -12.25 -10.76
C ASP A 264 -11.95 -10.81 -10.89
N GLU A 265 -12.69 -10.53 -11.97
CA GLU A 265 -13.29 -9.23 -12.21
C GLU A 265 -14.74 -9.23 -11.75
N ARG A 266 -15.12 -8.17 -11.04
CA ARG A 266 -16.47 -8.00 -10.51
C ARG A 266 -16.95 -6.57 -10.67
N ILE A 267 -18.20 -6.42 -11.09
CA ILE A 267 -18.95 -5.18 -11.01
C ILE A 267 -19.77 -5.20 -9.72
N ARG A 268 -19.56 -4.17 -8.88
CA ARG A 268 -20.35 -3.95 -7.66
C ARG A 268 -21.14 -2.66 -7.84
N TYR A 269 -22.46 -2.76 -7.71
CA TYR A 269 -23.36 -1.63 -7.73
C TYR A 269 -24.10 -1.56 -6.39
N ASN A 270 -24.06 -0.41 -5.72
CA ASN A 270 -24.73 -0.19 -4.46
C ASN A 270 -25.73 0.96 -4.61
N TYR A 271 -26.99 0.69 -4.28
CA TYR A 271 -28.06 1.66 -4.22
C TYR A 271 -28.53 1.82 -2.77
N LEU A 272 -28.49 3.04 -2.25
CA LEU A 272 -28.99 3.39 -0.92
C LEU A 272 -30.09 4.45 -1.03
N LEU A 273 -31.26 4.13 -0.52
CA LEU A 273 -32.40 5.04 -0.43
C LEU A 273 -32.72 5.31 1.03
N ASN A 274 -32.67 6.59 1.42
CA ASN A 274 -33.10 7.06 2.73
C ASN A 274 -34.45 7.77 2.58
N ILE A 275 -35.50 7.17 3.14
CA ILE A 275 -36.87 7.69 3.09
C ILE A 275 -37.17 8.37 4.44
N PRO A 276 -37.35 9.70 4.49
CA PRO A 276 -37.72 10.36 5.73
C PRO A 276 -39.09 9.89 6.19
N LEU A 277 -39.20 9.46 7.44
CA LEU A 277 -40.50 9.14 8.07
C LEU A 277 -41.13 10.37 8.71
N SER A 278 -40.38 11.48 8.78
CA SER A 278 -40.85 12.78 9.23
C SER A 278 -41.28 13.67 8.07
N LYS A 279 -42.38 14.41 8.24
CA LYS A 279 -42.82 15.45 7.29
C LYS A 279 -41.80 16.58 7.09
N LYS A 280 -40.87 16.73 8.04
CA LYS A 280 -39.79 17.74 7.98
C LYS A 280 -38.56 17.26 7.19
N GLY A 281 -38.61 16.06 6.60
CA GLY A 281 -37.47 15.45 5.92
C GLY A 281 -36.51 14.76 6.90
N ILE A 282 -35.27 14.54 6.46
CA ILE A 282 -34.19 13.95 7.27
C ILE A 282 -33.57 15.08 8.10
N VAL A 283 -34.05 15.24 9.33
CA VAL A 283 -33.62 16.29 10.26
C VAL A 283 -33.16 15.69 11.60
N PRO A 284 -32.40 16.42 12.43
CA PRO A 284 -32.06 15.96 13.77
C PRO A 284 -33.29 15.49 14.56
N LYS A 285 -33.11 14.41 15.32
CA LYS A 285 -34.15 13.73 16.13
C LYS A 285 -35.32 13.21 15.30
N SER A 286 -35.03 12.64 14.12
CA SER A 286 -36.04 12.02 13.27
C SER A 286 -35.61 10.65 12.76
N PHE A 287 -36.60 9.80 12.48
CA PHE A 287 -36.41 8.50 11.87
C PHE A 287 -36.48 8.60 10.34
N SER A 288 -35.67 7.80 9.67
CA SER A 288 -35.75 7.51 8.24
C SER A 288 -35.73 6.00 8.03
N ALA A 289 -36.53 5.49 7.09
CA ALA A 289 -36.37 4.14 6.61
C ALA A 289 -35.16 4.09 5.65
N VAL A 290 -34.35 3.06 5.80
CA VAL A 290 -33.18 2.82 4.95
C VAL A 290 -33.46 1.58 4.12
N LEU A 291 -33.33 1.70 2.81
CA LEU A 291 -33.35 0.59 1.88
C LEU A 291 -32.02 0.57 1.15
N ASN A 292 -31.25 -0.50 1.30
CA ASN A 292 -30.01 -0.71 0.58
C ASN A 292 -30.09 -1.98 -0.25
N ASP A 293 -29.71 -1.88 -1.50
CA ASP A 293 -29.48 -3.04 -2.35
C ASP A 293 -28.09 -2.95 -2.95
N GLU A 294 -27.36 -4.05 -2.85
CA GLU A 294 -26.04 -4.19 -3.39
C GLU A 294 -25.95 -5.41 -4.27
N VAL A 295 -25.75 -5.15 -5.56
CA VAL A 295 -25.65 -6.14 -6.59
C VAL A 295 -24.20 -6.37 -6.94
N MET A 296 -23.80 -7.63 -6.94
CA MET A 296 -22.46 -8.09 -7.29
C MET A 296 -22.57 -8.99 -8.53
N ILE A 297 -21.96 -8.55 -9.63
CA ILE A 297 -21.90 -9.31 -10.88
C ILE A 297 -20.45 -9.73 -11.11
N ASN A 298 -20.18 -11.02 -10.97
CA ASN A 298 -18.87 -11.60 -11.29
C ASN A 298 -18.78 -11.80 -12.81
N LEU A 299 -17.72 -11.28 -13.42
CA LEU A 299 -17.49 -11.36 -14.86
C LEU A 299 -16.72 -12.62 -15.26
N THR A 300 -16.07 -13.30 -14.31
CA THR A 300 -15.35 -14.55 -14.58
C THR A 300 -16.24 -15.78 -14.39
N LYS A 301 -16.17 -16.72 -15.34
CA LYS A 301 -16.90 -17.99 -15.32
C LYS A 301 -16.40 -19.01 -14.28
N ASN A 302 -15.25 -18.73 -13.65
CA ASN A 302 -14.52 -19.66 -12.79
C ASN A 302 -14.58 -19.29 -11.30
N ASN A 303 -15.53 -18.45 -10.92
CA ASN A 303 -15.67 -18.00 -9.55
C ASN A 303 -16.16 -19.16 -8.67
N VAL A 304 -15.39 -19.50 -7.64
CA VAL A 304 -15.77 -20.49 -6.62
C VAL A 304 -16.69 -19.79 -5.63
N TYR A 305 -17.67 -20.49 -5.05
CA TYR A 305 -18.58 -19.91 -4.06
C TYR A 305 -17.82 -19.06 -3.01
N ASN A 306 -18.04 -17.75 -3.02
CA ASN A 306 -17.47 -16.81 -2.07
C ASN A 306 -18.59 -16.21 -1.22
N THR A 307 -18.62 -16.55 0.06
CA THR A 307 -19.64 -16.09 1.02
C THR A 307 -19.67 -14.57 1.17
N PHE A 308 -18.56 -13.87 0.88
CA PHE A 308 -18.51 -12.40 0.89
C PHE A 308 -18.97 -11.75 -0.41
N ASP A 309 -19.22 -12.55 -1.46
CA ASP A 309 -19.64 -12.08 -2.79
C ASP A 309 -21.11 -12.40 -3.04
N GLN A 310 -21.96 -12.08 -2.07
CA GLN A 310 -23.41 -12.24 -2.17
C GLN A 310 -24.07 -10.89 -2.40
N ASN A 311 -25.16 -10.89 -3.16
CA ASN A 311 -26.04 -9.72 -3.22
C ASN A 311 -26.57 -9.47 -1.81
N ARG A 312 -26.47 -8.22 -1.36
CA ARG A 312 -26.88 -7.83 -0.01
C ARG A 312 -28.05 -6.89 -0.12
N PHE A 313 -29.17 -7.32 0.44
CA PHE A 313 -30.35 -6.50 0.60
C PHE A 313 -30.54 -6.18 2.08
N PHE A 314 -30.69 -4.91 2.39
CA PHE A 314 -30.88 -4.41 3.76
C PHE A 314 -32.08 -3.47 3.81
N ILE A 315 -32.94 -3.71 4.80
CA ILE A 315 -34.01 -2.80 5.20
C ILE A 315 -33.76 -2.48 6.67
N GLY A 316 -33.73 -1.20 7.00
CA GLY A 316 -33.50 -0.75 8.36
C GLY A 316 -34.22 0.55 8.70
N LEU A 317 -34.06 0.97 9.95
CA LEU A 317 -34.48 2.28 10.43
C LEU A 317 -33.24 3.03 10.90
N ALA A 318 -33.04 4.23 10.36
CA ALA A 318 -32.01 5.14 10.82
C ALA A 318 -32.62 6.20 11.75
N TYR A 319 -31.98 6.41 12.90
CA TYR A 319 -32.28 7.52 13.79
C TYR A 319 -31.18 8.58 13.67
N ASN A 320 -31.55 9.79 13.25
CA ASN A 320 -30.63 10.90 13.05
C ASN A 320 -30.50 11.69 14.36
N PHE A 321 -29.33 11.70 15.00
CA PHE A 321 -29.11 12.44 16.25
C PHE A 321 -28.93 13.94 15.99
N ASP A 322 -28.12 14.26 14.99
CA ASP A 322 -27.78 15.62 14.56
C ASP A 322 -27.65 15.67 13.02
N THR A 323 -27.11 16.75 12.48
CA THR A 323 -26.94 16.96 11.03
C THR A 323 -25.84 16.11 10.39
N HIS A 324 -25.01 15.44 11.19
CA HIS A 324 -23.83 14.68 10.76
C HIS A 324 -23.81 13.22 11.25
N SER A 325 -24.68 12.87 12.19
CA SER A 325 -24.63 11.59 12.91
C SER A 325 -25.98 10.88 12.88
N ASN A 326 -25.99 9.62 12.48
CA ASN A 326 -27.13 8.72 12.62
C ASN A 326 -26.71 7.32 13.11
N LEU A 327 -27.67 6.59 13.67
CA LEU A 327 -27.58 5.17 13.95
C LEU A 327 -28.49 4.44 12.96
N GLN A 328 -27.96 3.43 12.25
CA GLN A 328 -28.69 2.64 11.24
C GLN A 328 -28.73 1.17 11.60
#